data_AF-A0A5C3Q1A4-F1
#
_entry.id   AF-A0A5C3Q1A4-F1
#
_cell.length_a   1.000
_cell.length_b   1.000
_cell.length_c   1.000
_cell.angle_alpha   90.00
_cell.angle_beta   90.00
_cell.angle_gamma   90.00
#
_symmetry.space_group_name_H-M   'P 1'
#
loop_
_entity.id
_entity.type
_entity.pdbx_description
1 polymer ?
#
loop_
_entity_poly.entity_id
_entity_poly.type
_entity_poly.pdbx_seq_one_letter_code
_entity_poly.pdbx_strand_id
1 'polypeptide(L)'
;ERKSTEERINGVQEALLKWQPGQPSPAEIFDGIRAKVISRNIQEFMYKALHKTQKIGTYWNHIPNYEHQTLCSGCEQTETLEHKLLEFPYNEQETVWDMTR
;
A
#
# COMPACT_ATOMS: atom_id res chain seq x y z
N GLU A 1 11.98 -10.74 9.84
CA GLU A 1 11.06 -9.93 9.03
C GLU A 1 11.64 -9.79 7.61
N ARG A 2 10.84 -9.55 6.56
CA ARG A 2 11.38 -9.30 5.21
C ARG A 2 11.82 -7.84 5.08
N LYS A 3 12.90 -7.57 4.34
CA LYS A 3 13.39 -6.20 4.06
C LYS A 3 12.28 -5.28 3.54
N SER A 4 11.40 -5.80 2.67
CA SER A 4 10.26 -5.03 2.14
C SER A 4 9.24 -4.63 3.21
N THR A 5 9.05 -5.44 4.25
CA THR A 5 8.18 -5.07 5.38
C THR A 5 8.85 -3.96 6.20
N GLU A 6 10.16 -4.06 6.45
CA GLU A 6 10.90 -3.03 7.20
C GLU A 6 10.85 -1.68 6.49
N GLU A 7 11.09 -1.65 5.18
CA GLU A 7 10.95 -0.46 4.34
C GLU A 7 9.54 0.15 4.45
N ARG A 8 8.50 -0.69 4.44
CA ARG A 8 7.10 -0.24 4.58
C ARG A 8 6.80 0.32 5.96
N ILE A 9 7.26 -0.34 7.02
CA ILE A 9 7.07 0.11 8.39
C ILE A 9 7.76 1.46 8.61
N ASN A 10 8.98 1.63 8.09
CA ASN A 10 9.69 2.90 8.16
C ASN A 10 8.90 4.02 7.47
N GLY A 11 8.37 3.76 6.27
CA GLY A 11 7.52 4.72 5.57
C GLY A 11 6.24 5.09 6.34
N VAL A 12 5.61 4.12 7.02
CA VAL A 12 4.45 4.39 7.89
C VAL A 12 4.84 5.23 9.10
N GLN A 13 5.96 4.94 9.74
CA GLN A 13 6.47 5.73 10.86
C GLN A 13 6.76 7.17 10.45
N GLU A 14 7.45 7.38 9.32
CA GLU A 14 7.71 8.70 8.75
C GLU A 14 6.42 9.45 8.42
N ALA A 15 5.41 8.76 7.89
CA ALA A 15 4.11 9.36 7.62
C ALA A 15 3.41 9.78 8.92
N LEU A 16 3.37 8.92 9.94
CA LEU A 16 2.69 9.20 11.22
C LEU A 16 3.35 10.33 12.01
N LEU A 17 4.68 10.47 11.93
CA LEU A 17 5.41 11.60 12.53
C LEU A 17 4.96 12.97 12.00
N LYS A 18 4.40 13.04 10.79
CA LYS A 18 3.84 14.28 10.24
C LYS A 18 2.51 14.67 10.90
N TRP A 19 1.79 13.71 11.50
CA TRP A 19 0.45 13.91 12.05
C TRP A 19 0.44 14.04 13.57
N GLN A 20 1.32 13.32 14.26
CA GLN A 20 1.41 13.37 15.72
C GLN A 20 2.86 13.23 16.21
N PRO A 21 3.22 13.87 17.34
CA PRO A 21 4.47 13.60 18.01
C PRO A 21 4.50 12.16 18.53
N GLY A 22 5.56 11.43 18.21
CA GLY A 22 5.78 10.04 18.66
C GLY A 22 5.87 9.07 17.50
N GLN A 23 6.92 8.24 17.51
CA GLN A 23 7.11 7.18 16.51
C GLN A 23 6.57 5.87 17.08
N PRO A 24 5.45 5.33 16.57
CA PRO A 24 4.95 4.06 17.04
C PRO A 24 5.94 2.96 16.69
N SER A 25 6.10 2.01 17.60
CA SER A 25 6.85 0.79 17.34
C SER A 25 6.20 -0.01 16.21
N PRO A 26 6.97 -0.89 15.54
CA PRO A 26 6.42 -1.84 14.58
C PRO A 26 5.21 -2.62 15.12
N ALA A 27 5.25 -3.03 16.39
CA ALA A 27 4.15 -3.76 17.03
C ALA A 27 2.87 -2.93 17.11
N GLU A 28 2.97 -1.66 17.53
CA GLU A 28 1.83 -0.75 17.60
C GLU A 28 1.21 -0.50 16.22
N ILE A 29 2.03 -0.45 15.16
CA ILE A 29 1.53 -0.36 13.77
C ILE A 29 0.73 -1.62 13.41
N PHE A 30 1.25 -2.82 13.71
CA PHE A 30 0.54 -4.06 13.45
C PHE A 30 -0.76 -4.19 14.25
N ASP A 31 -0.78 -3.72 15.49
CA ASP A 31 -1.98 -3.69 16.32
C ASP A 31 -3.01 -2.70 15.78
N GLY A 32 -2.56 -1.52 15.33
CA GLY A 32 -3.39 -0.50 14.71
C GLY A 32 -4.14 -1.02 13.48
N ILE A 33 -3.46 -1.73 12.58
CA ILE A 33 -4.12 -2.30 11.39
C ILE A 33 -5.06 -3.47 11.70
N ARG A 34 -5.01 -4.03 12.93
CA ARG A 34 -5.87 -5.13 13.40
C ARG A 34 -6.96 -4.65 14.37
N ALA A 35 -7.13 -3.33 14.53
CA ALA A 35 -8.13 -2.78 15.44
C ALA A 35 -9.54 -3.30 15.10
N LYS A 36 -10.30 -3.69 16.13
CA LYS A 36 -11.63 -4.31 15.99
C LYS A 36 -12.65 -3.45 15.24
N VAL A 37 -12.42 -2.14 15.16
CA VAL A 37 -13.29 -1.19 14.45
C VAL A 37 -13.19 -1.35 12.93
N ILE A 38 -12.08 -1.92 12.46
CA ILE A 38 -11.77 -2.11 11.05
C ILE A 38 -12.33 -3.47 10.61
N SER A 39 -13.06 -3.49 9.51
CA SER A 39 -13.59 -4.74 8.95
C SER A 39 -12.46 -5.68 8.53
N ARG A 40 -12.70 -7.00 8.64
CA ARG A 40 -11.68 -8.02 8.36
C ARG A 40 -11.05 -7.88 6.97
N ASN A 41 -11.85 -7.58 5.95
CA ASN A 41 -11.36 -7.40 4.58
C ASN A 41 -10.35 -6.24 4.48
N ILE A 42 -10.59 -5.15 5.21
CA ILE A 42 -9.67 -4.00 5.25
C ILE A 42 -8.41 -4.34 6.05
N GLN A 43 -8.53 -5.08 7.16
CA GLN A 43 -7.37 -5.55 7.93
C GLN A 43 -6.46 -6.43 7.06
N GLU A 44 -7.04 -7.36 6.29
CA GLU A 44 -6.29 -8.23 5.36
C GLU A 44 -5.60 -7.43 4.25
N PHE A 45 -6.27 -6.40 3.73
CA PHE A 45 -5.68 -5.48 2.76
C PHE A 45 -4.48 -4.72 3.34
N MET A 46 -4.63 -4.12 4.53
CA MET A 46 -3.55 -3.38 5.20
C MET A 46 -2.38 -4.28 5.57
N TYR A 47 -2.66 -5.51 6.02
CA TYR A 47 -1.62 -6.50 6.29
C TYR A 47 -0.80 -6.81 5.02
N LYS A 48 -1.47 -7.03 3.89
CA LYS A 48 -0.77 -7.25 2.61
C LYS A 48 0.05 -6.04 2.18
N ALA A 49 -0.46 -4.82 2.44
CA ALA A 49 0.22 -3.55 2.13
C ALA A 49 1.48 -3.33 2.95
N LEU A 50 1.44 -3.60 4.26
CA LEU A 50 2.63 -3.55 5.11
C LEU A 50 3.70 -4.54 4.64
N HIS A 51 3.29 -5.73 4.19
CA HIS A 51 4.25 -6.74 3.71
C HIS A 51 4.65 -6.60 2.24
N LYS A 52 4.07 -5.66 1.48
CA LYS A 52 4.27 -5.51 0.03
C LYS A 52 4.02 -6.81 -0.75
N THR A 53 2.91 -7.48 -0.43
CA THR A 53 2.54 -8.82 -0.99
C THR A 53 1.46 -8.77 -2.06
N GLN A 54 1.03 -7.57 -2.47
CA GLN A 54 0.16 -7.40 -3.62
C GLN A 54 0.85 -7.88 -4.91
N LYS A 55 0.06 -8.45 -5.82
CA LYS A 55 0.52 -8.82 -7.16
C LYS A 55 0.51 -7.61 -8.09
N ILE A 56 1.38 -6.65 -7.83
CA ILE A 56 1.51 -5.40 -8.60
C ILE A 56 2.99 -5.07 -8.82
N GLY A 57 3.28 -4.31 -9.87
CA GLY A 57 4.61 -3.79 -10.11
C GLY A 57 5.68 -4.87 -10.17
N THR A 58 6.75 -4.67 -9.39
CA THR A 58 7.93 -5.55 -9.37
C THR A 58 7.64 -7.00 -9.00
N TYR A 59 6.44 -7.30 -8.47
CA TYR A 59 5.99 -8.68 -8.30
C TYR A 59 6.07 -9.47 -9.62
N TRP A 60 5.75 -8.86 -10.76
CA TRP A 60 5.67 -9.58 -12.04
C TRP A 60 7.03 -9.80 -12.71
N ASN A 61 8.08 -9.08 -12.32
CA ASN A 61 9.40 -9.11 -12.96
C ASN A 61 10.07 -10.49 -13.02
N HIS A 62 9.70 -11.40 -12.12
CA HIS A 62 10.29 -12.74 -12.05
C HIS A 62 9.45 -13.81 -12.77
N ILE A 63 8.33 -13.42 -13.38
CA ILE A 63 7.38 -14.34 -14.03
C ILE A 63 7.49 -14.15 -15.55
N PRO A 64 8.06 -15.12 -16.28
CA PRO A 64 8.25 -15.02 -17.72
C PRO A 64 6.93 -14.77 -18.47
N ASN A 65 6.94 -13.81 -19.40
CA ASN A 65 5.81 -13.36 -20.22
C ASN A 65 4.75 -12.51 -19.49
N TYR A 66 4.96 -12.19 -18.21
CA TYR A 66 4.06 -11.35 -17.41
C TYR A 66 4.68 -10.01 -17.02
N GLU A 67 5.88 -9.69 -17.50
CA GLU A 67 6.64 -8.49 -17.16
C GLU A 67 5.90 -7.20 -17.56
N HIS A 68 5.01 -7.27 -18.55
CA HIS A 68 4.14 -6.16 -18.94
C HIS A 68 3.19 -5.72 -17.81
N GLN A 69 2.85 -6.61 -16.87
CA GLN A 69 2.01 -6.27 -15.72
C GLN A 69 2.76 -5.51 -14.61
N THR A 70 4.07 -5.30 -14.76
CA THR A 70 4.85 -4.43 -13.88
C THR A 70 4.45 -2.96 -14.05
N LEU A 71 3.94 -2.59 -15.23
CA LEU A 71 3.66 -1.20 -15.58
C LEU A 71 2.17 -0.89 -15.46
N CYS A 72 1.85 0.33 -15.03
CA CYS A 72 0.50 0.86 -15.08
C CYS A 72 0.07 1.03 -16.54
N SER A 73 -1.08 0.48 -16.91
CA SER A 73 -1.58 0.54 -18.29
C SER A 73 -1.94 1.96 -18.77
N GLY A 74 -2.09 2.93 -17.85
CA GLY A 74 -2.46 4.30 -18.19
C GLY A 74 -1.29 5.27 -18.34
N CYS A 75 -0.16 5.03 -17.68
CA CYS A 75 1.00 5.95 -17.70
C CYS A 75 2.36 5.27 -17.86
N GLU A 76 2.39 3.94 -17.96
CA GLU A 76 3.59 3.14 -18.20
C GLU A 76 4.66 3.24 -17.10
N GLN A 77 4.35 3.85 -15.94
CA GLN A 77 5.21 3.83 -14.76
C GLN A 77 5.07 2.50 -14.02
N THR A 78 6.10 2.11 -13.24
CA THR A 78 6.01 0.91 -12.39
C THR A 78 4.85 1.03 -11.42
N GLU A 79 3.92 0.08 -11.46
CA GLU A 79 2.71 0.12 -10.66
C GLU A 79 3.04 -0.17 -9.18
N THR A 80 2.77 0.80 -8.32
CA THR A 80 2.87 0.65 -6.86
C THR A 80 1.50 0.84 -6.20
N LEU A 81 1.41 0.52 -4.91
CA LEU A 81 0.16 0.76 -4.18
C LEU A 81 -0.10 2.26 -4.06
N GLU A 82 0.94 3.06 -3.83
CA GLU A 82 0.90 4.53 -3.82
C GLU A 82 0.43 5.07 -5.16
N HIS A 83 0.99 4.54 -6.25
CA HIS A 83 0.63 4.94 -7.59
C HIS A 83 -0.87 4.76 -7.86
N LYS A 84 -1.41 3.58 -7.51
CA LYS A 84 -2.83 3.25 -7.74
C LYS A 84 -3.79 3.97 -6.82
N LEU A 85 -3.39 4.27 -5.59
CA LEU A 85 -4.28 4.86 -4.60
C LEU A 85 -4.20 6.38 -4.52
N LEU A 86 -3.09 6.99 -4.94
CA LEU A 86 -2.78 8.40 -4.67
C LEU A 86 -2.32 9.19 -5.89
N GLU A 87 -1.51 8.62 -6.78
CA GLU A 87 -0.79 9.40 -7.81
C GLU A 87 -1.47 9.39 -9.18
N PHE A 88 -2.13 8.29 -9.55
CA PHE A 88 -2.63 8.11 -10.91
C PHE A 88 -4.16 8.03 -10.97
N PRO A 89 -4.83 9.08 -11.49
CA PRO A 89 -6.27 9.07 -11.67
C PRO A 89 -6.61 8.25 -12.91
N TYR A 90 -6.78 6.93 -12.72
CA TYR A 90 -7.79 6.25 -13.50
C TYR A 90 -9.12 6.64 -12.85
N ASN A 91 -10.06 7.17 -13.64
CA ASN A 91 -11.34 7.82 -13.25
C ASN A 91 -12.07 7.22 -12.02
N GLU A 92 -11.85 5.94 -11.72
CA GLU A 92 -12.37 5.22 -10.55
C GLU A 92 -11.83 5.73 -9.20
N GLN A 93 -10.56 6.15 -9.11
CA GLN A 93 -9.98 6.67 -7.87
C GLN A 93 -10.69 7.96 -7.43
N GLU A 94 -10.87 8.91 -8.36
CA GLU A 94 -11.63 10.15 -8.13
C GLU A 94 -13.07 9.83 -7.74
N THR A 95 -13.71 8.90 -8.45
CA THR A 95 -15.08 8.45 -8.13
C THR A 95 -15.19 7.95 -6.70
N VAL A 96 -14.26 7.08 -6.26
CA VAL A 96 -14.25 6.55 -4.89
C VAL A 96 -14.02 7.66 -3.86
N TRP A 97 -13.09 8.59 -4.12
CA TRP A 97 -12.85 9.70 -3.20
C TRP A 97 -14.06 10.64 -3.09
N ASP A 98 -14.73 10.92 -4.22
CA ASP A 98 -15.94 11.74 -4.24
C ASP A 98 -17.12 11.08 -3.52
N MET A 99 -17.20 9.75 -3.48
CA MET A 99 -18.20 9.02 -2.67
C MET A 99 -17.98 9.15 -1.16
N THR A 100 -16.81 9.62 -0.73
CA THR A 100 -16.44 9.76 0.70
C THR A 100 -16.39 11.19 1.20
N ARG A 101 -16.65 12.18 0.34
CA ARG A 101 -16.83 13.59 0.72
C ARG A 101 -18.24 13.84 1.23
#